data_AF-A0A815KTJ3-F1
#
_entry.id   AF-A0A815KTJ3-F1
#
_cell.length_a   1.000
_cell.length_b   1.000
_cell.length_c   1.000
_cell.angle_alpha   90.00
_cell.angle_beta   90.00
_cell.angle_gamma   90.00
#
_symmetry.space_group_name_H-M   'P 1'
#
loop_
_entity.id
_entity.type
_entity.pdbx_description
1 polymer ?
#
loop_
_entity_poly.entity_id
_entity_poly.type
_entity_poly.pdbx_seq_one_letter_code
_entity_poly.pdbx_strand_id
1 'polypeptide(L)'
;MASFADLAARDKESKITLFALAKQVQALQLVGLNIGFFGLTSTGKSTMINTILGKEVAETGYGKTATQITNYPGNNFILWDAPSRNDEVSYFTLDYISFFKGLKHRLVLITATVKDMSSMMKLLDEINLDYDIVVNKFDLVPTGDQEKFKDEVKKEIRDIGLKGGRNVYFVSAKNPQSFDWLAMINHLTT
;
A
#
# COMPACT_ATOMS: atom_id res chain seq x y z
N MET A 1 -32.87 -15.80 18.90
CA MET A 1 -31.59 -15.92 18.17
C MET A 1 -31.50 -14.76 17.20
N ALA A 2 -30.38 -14.04 17.13
CA ALA A 2 -30.19 -13.02 16.08
C ALA A 2 -30.08 -13.73 14.72
N SER A 3 -30.78 -13.23 13.69
CA SER A 3 -30.68 -13.80 12.35
C SER A 3 -29.34 -13.41 11.70
N PHE A 4 -28.93 -14.15 10.68
CA PHE A 4 -27.75 -13.78 9.87
C PHE A 4 -27.92 -12.39 9.22
N ALA A 5 -29.14 -11.99 8.88
CA ALA A 5 -29.44 -10.66 8.34
C ALA A 5 -29.22 -9.56 9.39
N ASP A 6 -29.62 -9.79 10.65
CA ASP A 6 -29.42 -8.83 11.74
C ASP A 6 -27.93 -8.64 12.06
N LEU A 7 -27.16 -9.74 12.02
CA LEU A 7 -25.70 -9.68 12.19
C LEU A 7 -25.02 -8.90 11.06
N ALA A 8 -25.43 -9.13 9.80
CA ALA A 8 -24.89 -8.40 8.66
C ALA A 8 -25.25 -6.90 8.68
N ALA A 9 -26.46 -6.55 9.13
CA ALA A 9 -26.88 -5.17 9.28
C ALA A 9 -26.05 -4.44 10.35
N ARG A 10 -25.81 -5.08 11.51
CA ARG A 10 -24.98 -4.54 12.59
C ARG A 10 -23.51 -4.36 12.17
N ASP A 11 -22.96 -5.29 11.41
CA ASP A 11 -21.59 -5.18 10.89
C ASP A 11 -21.47 -3.99 9.93
N LYS A 12 -22.45 -3.80 9.04
CA LYS A 12 -22.51 -2.65 8.13
C LYS A 12 -22.57 -1.32 8.87
N GLU A 13 -23.43 -1.21 9.88
CA GLU A 13 -23.56 0.01 10.71
C GLU A 13 -22.28 0.31 11.50
N SER A 14 -21.62 -0.74 12.01
CA SER A 14 -20.34 -0.63 12.71
C SER A 14 -19.24 -0.12 11.76
N LYS A 15 -19.16 -0.65 10.54
CA LYS A 15 -18.22 -0.17 9.52
C LYS A 15 -18.47 1.30 9.16
N ILE A 16 -19.72 1.70 8.94
CA ILE A 16 -20.07 3.11 8.65
C ILE A 16 -19.57 4.04 9.77
N THR A 17 -19.82 3.65 11.02
CA THR A 17 -19.37 4.42 12.20
C THR A 17 -17.85 4.50 12.27
N LEU A 18 -17.15 3.39 12.04
CA LEU A 18 -15.68 3.35 12.00
C LEU A 18 -15.11 4.29 10.93
N PHE A 19 -15.69 4.31 9.73
CA PHE A 19 -15.27 5.24 8.68
C PHE A 19 -15.54 6.70 9.04
N ALA A 20 -16.68 7.00 9.67
CA ALA A 20 -16.99 8.35 10.14
C ALA A 20 -15.97 8.83 11.18
N LEU A 21 -15.58 7.96 12.12
CA LEU A 21 -14.53 8.25 13.09
C LEU A 21 -13.17 8.42 12.40
N ALA A 22 -12.81 7.51 11.50
CA ALA A 22 -11.55 7.56 10.76
C ALA A 22 -11.40 8.88 9.98
N LYS A 23 -12.49 9.42 9.42
CA LYS A 23 -12.51 10.75 8.77
C LYS A 23 -12.17 11.89 9.73
N GLN A 24 -12.57 11.80 11.00
CA GLN A 24 -12.31 12.82 12.03
C GLN A 24 -10.92 12.73 12.66
N VAL A 25 -10.21 11.60 12.52
CA VAL A 25 -8.86 11.42 13.05
C VAL A 25 -7.90 12.46 12.46
N GLN A 26 -7.15 13.14 13.33
CA GLN A 26 -6.12 14.08 12.89
C GLN A 26 -4.89 13.34 12.36
N ALA A 27 -4.25 13.92 11.35
CA ALA A 27 -3.00 13.40 10.81
C ALA A 27 -1.88 13.47 11.86
N LEU A 28 -1.09 12.40 11.94
CA LEU A 28 0.15 12.40 12.70
C LEU A 28 1.10 13.43 12.09
N GLN A 29 1.66 14.31 12.92
CA GLN A 29 2.59 15.34 12.47
C GLN A 29 3.97 14.72 12.19
N LEU A 30 4.18 14.29 10.94
CA LEU A 30 5.45 13.75 10.47
C LEU A 30 6.28 14.87 9.80
N VAL A 31 7.53 15.05 10.23
CA VAL A 31 8.43 16.06 9.67
C VAL A 31 9.10 15.51 8.41
N GLY A 32 9.11 16.31 7.33
CA GLY A 32 9.80 15.99 6.08
C GLY A 32 9.04 15.02 5.15
N LEU A 33 9.75 14.43 4.19
CA LEU A 33 9.18 13.51 3.20
C LEU A 33 9.00 12.12 3.80
N ASN A 34 7.75 11.74 4.10
CA ASN A 34 7.40 10.46 4.71
C ASN A 34 6.66 9.56 3.71
N ILE A 35 7.22 8.39 3.41
CA ILE A 35 6.73 7.47 2.37
C ILE A 35 6.39 6.13 3.03
N GLY A 36 5.13 5.71 2.98
CA GLY A 36 4.70 4.42 3.53
C GLY A 36 4.60 3.33 2.48
N PHE A 37 5.09 2.14 2.82
CA PHE A 37 5.01 0.92 2.02
C PHE A 37 4.00 -0.04 2.64
N PHE A 38 3.04 -0.44 1.84
CA PHE A 38 1.96 -1.34 2.21
C PHE A 38 1.92 -2.52 1.27
N GLY A 39 1.53 -3.70 1.76
CA GLY A 39 1.51 -4.89 0.92
C GLY A 39 1.58 -6.16 1.75
N LEU A 40 1.18 -7.27 1.15
CA LEU A 40 1.30 -8.58 1.78
C LEU A 40 2.76 -9.00 2.02
N THR A 41 2.95 -10.05 2.80
CA THR A 41 4.28 -10.66 2.93
C THR A 41 4.73 -11.16 1.57
N SER A 42 6.03 -11.05 1.29
CA SER A 42 6.64 -11.44 0.02
C SER A 42 6.28 -10.57 -1.20
N THR A 43 5.59 -9.43 -1.06
CA THR A 43 5.43 -8.47 -2.18
C THR A 43 6.71 -7.69 -2.50
N GLY A 44 7.72 -7.77 -1.63
CA GLY A 44 9.03 -7.16 -1.85
C GLY A 44 9.22 -5.77 -1.23
N LYS A 45 8.42 -5.41 -0.21
CA LYS A 45 8.56 -4.16 0.56
C LYS A 45 10.00 -3.93 1.07
N SER A 46 10.54 -4.88 1.85
CA SER A 46 11.90 -4.77 2.40
C SER A 46 12.97 -4.64 1.31
N THR A 47 12.84 -5.40 0.23
CA THR A 47 13.76 -5.29 -0.92
C THR A 47 13.68 -3.89 -1.53
N MET A 48 12.47 -3.36 -1.74
CA MET A 48 12.28 -2.02 -2.29
C MET A 48 12.87 -0.93 -1.38
N ILE A 49 12.64 -1.02 -0.07
CA ILE A 49 13.22 -0.12 0.93
C ILE A 49 14.76 -0.15 0.85
N ASN A 50 15.36 -1.33 0.86
CA ASN A 50 16.81 -1.48 0.76
C ASN A 50 17.36 -0.92 -0.55
N THR A 51 16.66 -1.16 -1.68
CA THR A 51 17.05 -0.63 -2.99
C THR A 51 16.97 0.89 -3.03
N ILE A 52 15.92 1.50 -2.48
CA ILE A 52 15.77 2.97 -2.42
C ILE A 52 16.84 3.60 -1.52
N LEU A 53 17.17 2.95 -0.40
CA LEU A 53 18.19 3.44 0.53
C LEU A 53 19.62 3.16 0.08
N GLY A 54 19.83 2.25 -0.88
CA GLY A 54 21.14 1.78 -1.30
C GLY A 54 21.90 1.00 -0.22
N LYS A 55 21.20 0.44 0.78
CA LYS A 55 21.79 -0.33 1.89
C LYS A 55 20.80 -1.37 2.43
N GLU A 56 21.32 -2.48 2.95
CA GLU A 56 20.51 -3.54 3.58
C GLU A 56 20.18 -3.18 5.03
N VAL A 57 18.98 -2.66 5.28
CA VAL A 57 18.51 -2.28 6.62
C VAL A 57 17.18 -2.94 6.99
N ALA A 58 16.32 -3.20 6.01
CA ALA A 58 15.09 -3.95 6.19
C ALA A 58 15.36 -5.44 5.99
N GLU A 59 14.94 -6.26 6.94
CA GLU A 59 15.14 -7.71 6.85
C GLU A 59 14.34 -8.31 5.67
N THR A 60 15.02 -9.12 4.86
CA THR A 60 14.43 -9.83 3.73
C THR A 60 14.41 -11.35 3.98
N GLY A 61 13.29 -12.03 3.73
CA GLY A 61 13.20 -13.50 3.84
C GLY A 61 11.76 -14.02 3.96
N TYR A 62 11.53 -15.29 3.60
CA TYR A 62 10.22 -15.94 3.72
C TYR A 62 9.86 -16.13 5.19
N GLY A 63 8.70 -15.62 5.63
CA GLY A 63 8.20 -15.74 7.01
C GLY A 63 8.59 -14.61 7.97
N LYS A 64 9.41 -13.64 7.54
CA LYS A 64 9.72 -12.44 8.34
C LYS A 64 8.67 -11.36 8.06
N THR A 65 7.72 -11.20 8.98
CA THR A 65 6.64 -10.23 8.86
C THR A 65 6.87 -9.11 9.86
N ALA A 66 6.92 -7.85 9.38
CA ALA A 66 6.89 -6.69 10.27
C ALA A 66 5.60 -6.73 11.09
N THR A 67 5.71 -6.77 12.42
CA THR A 67 4.55 -6.79 13.33
C THR A 67 4.11 -5.38 13.75
N GLN A 68 5.00 -4.40 13.59
CA GLN A 68 4.84 -2.99 13.89
C GLN A 68 5.32 -2.11 12.72
N ILE A 69 4.82 -0.88 12.65
CA ILE A 69 5.31 0.14 11.71
C ILE A 69 6.77 0.44 12.06
N THR A 70 7.67 0.28 11.07
CA THR A 70 9.11 0.50 11.25
C THR A 70 9.58 1.60 10.30
N ASN A 71 10.39 2.54 10.77
CA ASN A 71 10.99 3.56 9.92
C ASN A 71 12.43 3.23 9.53
N TYR A 72 12.80 3.73 8.35
CA TYR A 72 14.14 3.65 7.79
C TYR A 72 14.52 5.04 7.25
N PRO A 73 15.28 5.82 8.03
CA PRO A 73 15.72 7.15 7.62
C PRO A 73 16.68 7.11 6.41
N GLY A 74 16.36 7.91 5.39
CA GLY A 74 17.21 8.24 4.25
C GLY A 74 17.70 9.69 4.33
N ASN A 75 18.32 10.17 3.26
CA ASN A 75 18.73 11.58 3.17
C ASN A 75 17.52 12.44 2.77
N ASN A 76 16.99 13.24 3.70
CA ASN A 76 15.80 14.10 3.54
C ASN A 76 14.45 13.38 3.38
N PHE A 77 14.40 12.06 3.62
CA PHE A 77 13.14 11.30 3.62
C PHE A 77 13.16 10.18 4.67
N ILE A 78 11.98 9.67 5.00
CA ILE A 78 11.78 8.51 5.86
C ILE A 78 10.91 7.51 5.12
N LEU A 79 11.40 6.28 4.97
CA LEU A 79 10.61 5.16 4.46
C LEU A 79 10.00 4.42 5.63
N TRP A 80 8.72 4.10 5.53
CA TRP A 80 7.98 3.39 6.57
C TRP A 80 7.50 2.05 6.05
N ASP A 81 7.94 0.95 6.66
CA ASP A 81 7.42 -0.39 6.38
C ASP A 81 6.21 -0.66 7.26
N ALA A 82 5.04 -0.79 6.65
CA ALA A 82 3.83 -1.16 7.37
C ALA A 82 3.70 -2.69 7.47
N PRO A 83 3.17 -3.21 8.60
CA PRO A 83 2.93 -4.64 8.78
C PRO A 83 2.16 -5.27 7.64
N SER A 84 2.56 -6.49 7.23
CA SER A 84 1.80 -7.26 6.25
C SER A 84 0.50 -7.78 6.86
N ARG A 85 -0.58 -7.01 6.76
CA ARG A 85 -1.92 -7.45 7.20
C ARG A 85 -2.91 -7.35 6.04
N ASN A 86 -3.83 -8.31 5.93
CA ASN A 86 -4.86 -8.36 4.88
C ASN A 86 -6.29 -8.28 5.43
N ASP A 87 -6.45 -8.03 6.73
CA ASP A 87 -7.74 -7.85 7.36
C ASP A 87 -8.04 -6.36 7.55
N GLU A 88 -9.13 -5.88 6.93
CA GLU A 88 -9.62 -4.50 7.04
C GLU A 88 -9.59 -4.02 8.49
N VAL A 89 -10.06 -4.88 9.41
CA VAL A 89 -10.25 -4.59 10.84
C VAL A 89 -8.95 -4.24 11.55
N SER A 90 -7.82 -4.84 11.15
CA SER A 90 -6.52 -4.56 11.79
C SER A 90 -5.99 -3.15 11.51
N TYR A 91 -6.43 -2.49 10.42
CA TYR A 91 -6.00 -1.14 10.06
C TYR A 91 -6.91 -0.04 10.60
N PHE A 92 -8.08 -0.38 11.12
CA PHE A 92 -9.03 0.58 11.73
C PHE A 92 -8.66 0.97 13.18
N THR A 93 -7.38 1.09 13.49
CA THR A 93 -6.97 1.75 14.74
C THR A 93 -6.74 3.24 14.47
N LEU A 94 -7.03 4.07 15.47
CA LEU A 94 -6.80 5.51 15.38
C LEU A 94 -5.34 5.82 15.00
N ASP A 95 -4.39 5.04 15.53
CA ASP A 95 -2.96 5.20 15.26
C ASP A 95 -2.60 4.94 13.79
N TYR A 96 -3.12 3.85 13.19
CA TYR A 96 -2.89 3.57 11.76
C TYR A 96 -3.52 4.64 10.88
N ILE A 97 -4.75 5.08 11.17
CA ILE A 97 -5.41 6.13 10.37
C ILE A 97 -4.66 7.46 10.49
N SER A 98 -4.27 7.85 11.71
CA SER A 98 -3.49 9.07 11.94
C SER A 98 -2.16 9.02 11.20
N PHE A 99 -1.47 7.87 11.26
CA PHE A 99 -0.24 7.63 10.52
C PHE A 99 -0.44 7.71 9.00
N PHE A 100 -1.44 7.04 8.43
CA PHE A 100 -1.71 7.08 6.98
C PHE A 100 -1.95 8.51 6.48
N LYS A 101 -2.70 9.31 7.27
CA LYS A 101 -2.95 10.72 6.98
C LYS A 101 -1.71 11.59 7.09
N GLY A 102 -0.73 11.22 7.91
CA GLY A 102 0.53 11.94 8.09
C GLY A 102 1.56 11.70 6.97
N LEU A 103 1.41 10.61 6.21
CA LEU A 103 2.33 10.28 5.12
C LEU A 103 2.17 11.23 3.93
N LYS A 104 3.26 11.56 3.23
CA LYS A 104 3.19 12.29 1.95
C LYS A 104 2.84 11.34 0.80
N HIS A 105 3.45 10.15 0.75
CA HIS A 105 3.14 9.11 -0.23
C HIS A 105 2.73 7.79 0.43
N ARG A 106 1.79 7.09 -0.21
CA ARG A 106 1.28 5.77 0.20
C ARG A 106 1.48 4.82 -0.96
N LEU A 107 2.50 3.96 -0.88
CA LEU A 107 2.82 2.97 -1.89
C LEU A 107 2.16 1.63 -1.53
N VAL A 108 1.16 1.23 -2.31
CA VAL A 108 0.47 -0.05 -2.15
C VAL A 108 1.09 -1.07 -3.11
N LEU A 109 1.88 -1.98 -2.58
CA LEU A 109 2.61 -2.98 -3.35
C LEU A 109 1.76 -4.22 -3.61
N ILE A 110 1.70 -4.59 -4.89
CA ILE A 110 1.13 -5.86 -5.36
C ILE A 110 2.14 -6.58 -6.25
N THR A 111 1.95 -7.89 -6.47
CA THR A 111 2.79 -8.68 -7.40
C THR A 111 2.00 -9.36 -8.51
N ALA A 112 0.70 -9.57 -8.32
CA ALA A 112 -0.12 -10.36 -9.26
C ALA A 112 -1.49 -9.74 -9.50
N THR A 113 -2.24 -9.43 -8.43
CA THR A 113 -3.60 -8.90 -8.53
C THR A 113 -3.82 -7.74 -7.58
N VAL A 114 -4.69 -6.82 -7.98
CA VAL A 114 -5.13 -5.66 -7.19
C VAL A 114 -6.02 -6.12 -6.03
N LYS A 115 -6.69 -7.27 -6.19
CA LYS A 115 -7.63 -7.82 -5.21
C LYS A 115 -6.98 -8.06 -3.85
N ASP A 116 -5.72 -8.49 -3.85
CA ASP A 116 -4.92 -8.78 -2.66
C ASP A 116 -4.81 -7.59 -1.69
N MET A 117 -4.90 -6.37 -2.21
CA MET A 117 -4.79 -5.14 -1.43
C MET A 117 -6.05 -4.25 -1.54
N SER A 118 -7.13 -4.79 -2.12
CA SER A 118 -8.36 -4.02 -2.41
C SER A 118 -9.04 -3.47 -1.15
N SER A 119 -9.05 -4.26 -0.08
CA SER A 119 -9.53 -3.86 1.26
C SER A 119 -8.84 -2.60 1.78
N MET A 120 -7.52 -2.56 1.69
CA MET A 120 -6.73 -1.41 2.12
C MET A 120 -6.96 -0.19 1.21
N MET A 121 -6.97 -0.41 -0.10
CA MET A 121 -7.21 0.66 -1.07
C MET A 121 -8.60 1.30 -0.90
N LYS A 122 -9.63 0.48 -0.66
CA LYS A 122 -10.97 0.96 -0.31
C LYS A 122 -10.99 1.74 1.00
N LEU A 123 -10.23 1.32 2.01
CA LEU A 123 -10.08 2.09 3.23
C LEU A 123 -9.52 3.48 2.94
N LEU A 124 -8.44 3.56 2.17
CA LEU A 124 -7.82 4.84 1.78
C LEU A 124 -8.79 5.72 0.99
N ASP A 125 -9.54 5.14 0.04
CA ASP A 125 -10.60 5.83 -0.71
C ASP A 125 -11.67 6.41 0.22
N GLU A 126 -12.17 5.60 1.16
CA GLU A 126 -13.23 6.02 2.08
C GLU A 126 -12.80 7.17 2.98
N ILE A 127 -11.51 7.26 3.35
CA ILE A 127 -10.97 8.37 4.15
C ILE A 127 -10.37 9.49 3.28
N ASN A 128 -10.62 9.47 1.97
CA ASN A 128 -10.15 10.46 0.98
C ASN A 128 -8.63 10.64 0.96
N LEU A 129 -7.88 9.53 1.06
CA LEU A 129 -6.43 9.54 0.90
C LEU A 129 -6.03 8.95 -0.45
N ASP A 130 -5.21 9.69 -1.16
CA ASP A 130 -4.57 9.21 -2.37
C ASP A 130 -3.46 8.21 -2.08
N TYR A 131 -3.20 7.34 -3.04
CA TYR A 131 -2.13 6.36 -3.01
C TYR A 131 -1.65 6.01 -4.41
N ASP A 132 -0.47 5.38 -4.47
CA ASP A 132 0.12 4.85 -5.68
C ASP A 132 0.14 3.33 -5.62
N ILE A 133 -0.22 2.68 -6.73
CA ILE A 133 -0.15 1.23 -6.86
C ILE A 133 1.20 0.87 -7.46
N VAL A 134 1.95 0.02 -6.77
CA VAL A 134 3.28 -0.41 -7.20
C VAL A 134 3.25 -1.91 -7.49
N VAL A 135 3.27 -2.25 -8.77
CA VAL A 135 3.30 -3.63 -9.25
C VAL A 135 4.75 -4.09 -9.29
N ASN A 136 5.21 -4.69 -8.19
CA ASN A 136 6.59 -5.11 -8.03
C ASN A 136 6.82 -6.53 -8.60
N LYS A 137 8.09 -6.88 -8.81
CA LYS A 137 8.54 -8.13 -9.45
C LYS A 137 8.05 -8.27 -10.88
N PHE A 138 7.86 -7.16 -11.58
CA PHE A 138 7.40 -7.16 -12.96
C PHE A 138 8.42 -7.81 -13.92
N ASP A 139 9.69 -7.90 -13.51
CA ASP A 139 10.73 -8.69 -14.17
C ASP A 139 10.41 -10.19 -14.28
N LEU A 140 9.53 -10.71 -13.42
CA LEU A 140 9.09 -12.11 -13.46
C LEU A 140 7.94 -12.35 -14.45
N VAL A 141 7.33 -11.28 -14.98
CA VAL A 141 6.29 -11.41 -16.01
C VAL A 141 6.98 -11.62 -17.36
N PRO A 142 6.69 -12.72 -18.08
CA PRO A 142 7.28 -12.97 -19.39
C PRO A 142 7.07 -11.78 -20.33
N THR A 143 8.10 -11.39 -21.07
CA THR A 143 8.06 -10.19 -21.93
C THR A 143 6.88 -10.19 -22.90
N GLY A 144 6.49 -11.35 -23.45
CA GLY A 144 5.33 -11.48 -24.34
C GLY A 144 3.98 -11.24 -23.66
N ASP A 145 3.91 -11.36 -22.33
CA ASP A 145 2.68 -11.23 -21.54
C ASP A 145 2.59 -9.89 -20.79
N GLN A 146 3.65 -9.06 -20.82
CA GLN A 146 3.75 -7.84 -20.03
C GLN A 146 2.61 -6.84 -20.30
N GLU A 147 2.29 -6.59 -21.57
CA GLU A 147 1.20 -5.65 -21.91
C GLU A 147 -0.17 -6.21 -21.51
N LYS A 148 -0.40 -7.50 -21.72
CA LYS A 148 -1.63 -8.17 -21.28
C LYS A 148 -1.78 -8.07 -19.76
N PHE A 149 -0.72 -8.31 -19.00
CA PHE A 149 -0.73 -8.20 -17.55
C PHE A 149 -1.00 -6.77 -17.09
N LYS A 150 -0.41 -5.75 -17.74
CA LYS A 150 -0.72 -4.34 -17.45
C LYS A 150 -2.20 -4.04 -17.67
N ASP A 151 -2.78 -4.53 -18.76
CA ASP A 151 -4.20 -4.34 -19.08
C ASP A 151 -5.12 -5.04 -18.09
N GLU A 152 -4.75 -6.24 -17.64
CA GLU A 152 -5.45 -6.97 -16.58
C GLU A 152 -5.44 -6.19 -15.27
N VAL A 153 -4.28 -5.70 -14.80
CA VAL A 153 -4.18 -4.86 -13.59
C VAL A 153 -5.04 -3.60 -13.72
N LYS A 154 -4.96 -2.89 -14.85
CA LYS A 154 -5.78 -1.69 -15.09
C LYS A 154 -7.27 -2.00 -15.11
N LYS A 155 -7.67 -3.14 -15.67
CA LYS A 155 -9.05 -3.61 -15.66
C LYS A 155 -9.51 -3.91 -14.23
N GLU A 156 -8.72 -4.60 -13.43
CA GLU A 156 -9.05 -4.87 -12.03
C GLU A 156 -9.25 -3.59 -11.21
N ILE A 157 -8.40 -2.58 -11.39
CA ILE A 157 -8.55 -1.27 -10.74
C ILE A 157 -9.93 -0.67 -11.06
N ARG A 158 -10.32 -0.68 -12.34
CA ARG A 158 -11.63 -0.18 -12.79
C ARG A 158 -12.79 -1.01 -12.24
N ASP A 159 -12.69 -2.33 -12.30
CA ASP A 159 -13.74 -3.26 -11.86
C ASP A 159 -13.98 -3.17 -10.34
N ILE A 160 -12.92 -2.93 -9.56
CA ILE A 160 -13.02 -2.71 -8.10
C ILE A 160 -13.61 -1.34 -7.78
N GLY A 161 -13.50 -0.36 -8.69
CA GLY A 161 -14.03 0.99 -8.53
C GLY A 161 -13.16 1.87 -7.62
N LEU A 162 -11.84 1.63 -7.62
CA LEU A 162 -10.88 2.40 -6.82
C LEU A 162 -10.77 3.86 -7.31
N LYS A 163 -10.73 4.82 -6.38
CA LYS A 163 -10.83 6.26 -6.70
C LYS A 163 -9.55 7.05 -6.41
N GLY A 164 -8.81 6.68 -5.39
CA GLY A 164 -7.61 7.37 -4.89
C GLY A 164 -6.30 6.84 -5.47
N GLY A 165 -6.36 5.77 -6.28
CA GLY A 165 -5.20 5.25 -7.01
C GLY A 165 -4.75 6.20 -8.12
N ARG A 166 -3.82 7.10 -7.83
CA ARG A 166 -3.38 8.15 -8.77
C ARG A 166 -2.47 7.63 -9.87
N ASN A 167 -1.51 6.79 -9.49
CA ASN A 167 -0.51 6.24 -10.38
C ASN A 167 -0.43 4.72 -10.24
N VAL A 168 -0.02 4.06 -11.32
CA VAL A 168 0.30 2.64 -11.35
C VAL A 168 1.70 2.49 -11.94
N TYR A 169 2.63 1.98 -11.15
CA TYR A 169 4.02 1.77 -11.56
C TYR A 169 4.32 0.28 -11.65
N PHE A 170 4.78 -0.18 -12.80
CA PHE A 170 5.27 -1.54 -13.00
C PHE A 170 6.78 -1.52 -12.81
N VAL A 171 7.28 -2.21 -11.78
CA VAL A 171 8.68 -2.05 -11.33
C VAL A 171 9.32 -3.38 -10.95
N SER A 172 10.65 -3.35 -10.83
CA SER A 172 11.43 -4.42 -10.22
C SER A 172 12.37 -3.84 -9.18
N ALA A 173 12.12 -4.12 -7.89
CA ALA A 173 13.05 -3.74 -6.83
C ALA A 173 14.44 -4.39 -6.96
N LYS A 174 14.56 -5.49 -7.71
CA LYS A 174 15.85 -6.13 -8.02
C LYS A 174 16.55 -5.50 -9.23
N ASN A 175 15.79 -4.86 -10.12
CA ASN A 175 16.29 -4.25 -11.34
C ASN A 175 15.82 -2.78 -11.43
N PRO A 176 16.33 -1.87 -10.58
CA PRO A 176 15.87 -0.49 -10.48
C PRO A 176 16.17 0.38 -11.72
N GLN A 177 16.92 -0.15 -12.70
CA GLN A 177 17.19 0.54 -13.97
C GLN A 177 16.13 0.23 -15.03
N SER A 178 15.15 -0.64 -14.73
CA SER A 178 14.15 -1.12 -15.67
C SER A 178 12.74 -0.59 -15.34
N PHE A 179 11.87 -0.63 -16.35
CA PHE A 179 10.44 -0.33 -16.22
C PHE A 179 10.18 1.07 -15.65
N ASP A 180 9.18 1.23 -14.80
CA ASP A 180 8.73 2.52 -14.30
C ASP A 180 9.49 3.00 -13.05
N TRP A 181 10.59 2.34 -12.66
CA TRP A 181 11.30 2.64 -11.41
C TRP A 181 11.71 4.11 -11.31
N LEU A 182 12.36 4.64 -12.35
CA LEU A 182 12.81 6.04 -12.35
C LEU A 182 11.64 7.02 -12.31
N ALA A 183 10.56 6.72 -13.04
CA ALA A 183 9.34 7.53 -13.02
C ALA A 183 8.72 7.58 -11.61
N MET A 184 8.66 6.43 -10.92
CA MET A 184 8.21 6.34 -9.54
C MET A 184 9.09 7.16 -8.59
N ILE A 185 10.42 7.04 -8.67
CA ILE A 185 11.33 7.80 -7.79
C ILE A 185 11.22 9.31 -8.03
N ASN A 186 11.12 9.75 -9.28
CA ASN A 186 10.92 11.17 -9.61
C ASN A 186 9.59 11.69 -9.04
N HIS A 187 8.52 10.89 -9.09
CA HIS A 187 7.24 11.25 -8.48
C HIS A 187 7.34 11.39 -6.95
N LEU A 188 8.06 10.48 -6.28
CA LEU A 188 8.21 10.48 -4.83
C LEU A 188 9.07 11.63 -4.28
N THR A 189 9.87 12.26 -5.15
CA THR A 189 10.86 13.29 -4.77
C THR A 189 10.45 14.70 -5.20
N THR A 190 9.30 14.85 -5.87
CA THR A 190 8.70 16.14 -6.25
C THR A 190 7.69 16.64 -5.21
#